data_AF-A0AAU4H1A1-F1
#
_entry.id   AF-A0AAU4H1A1-F1
#
_cell.length_a   1.000
_cell.length_b   1.000
_cell.length_c   1.000
_cell.angle_alpha   90.00
_cell.angle_beta   90.00
_cell.angle_gamma   90.00
#
_symmetry.space_group_name_H-M   'P 1'
#
loop_
_entity.id
_entity.type
_entity.pdbx_description
1 polymer ?
#
loop_
_entity_poly.entity_id
_entity_poly.type
_entity_poly.pdbx_seq_one_letter_code
_entity_poly.pdbx_strand_id
1 'polypeptide(L)'
;MKLTVFGATGGIGQEIVRQALASGHEVTAVVRDPARLTARGAGLEVFRADLTDPEAVRPAVAGRDAVLSGLGARSRKDAGIATRLTRTVLTAMEAEGVRRVLVVSAGPIGPDPEGAGLLDRTARGLISALLKDVYDDLREMEAALAASATDWTSVRPPRLQNKPVTGTYRTVVGGFPGKGRFIARADVAHAMLTMTDDPRTVKQGVGLAY
;
A
#
# COMPACT_ATOMS: atom_id res chain seq x y z
N MET A 1 6.01 4.99 16.83
CA MET A 1 5.88 3.59 16.38
C MET A 1 7.13 3.19 15.61
N LYS A 2 7.43 1.89 15.59
CA LYS A 2 8.42 1.23 14.75
C LYS A 2 7.73 0.69 13.51
N LEU A 3 8.03 1.26 12.35
CA LEU A 3 7.35 0.97 11.08
C LEU A 3 8.31 0.32 10.10
N THR A 4 7.87 -0.74 9.43
CA THR A 4 8.58 -1.29 8.27
C THR A 4 7.94 -0.79 7.00
N VAL A 5 8.74 -0.27 6.07
CA VAL A 5 8.24 0.23 4.77
C VAL A 5 8.84 -0.59 3.64
N PHE A 6 8.01 -1.43 3.02
CA PHE A 6 8.37 -2.11 1.78
C PHE A 6 8.07 -1.22 0.57
N GLY A 7 8.92 -1.30 -0.46
CA GLY A 7 8.79 -0.41 -1.61
C GLY A 7 9.19 1.03 -1.29
N ALA A 8 10.07 1.23 -0.30
CA ALA A 8 10.50 2.54 0.21
C ALA A 8 11.13 3.47 -0.86
N THR A 9 11.56 2.94 -2.00
CA THR A 9 12.09 3.73 -3.14
C THR A 9 11.02 4.08 -4.19
N GLY A 10 9.80 3.57 -4.04
CA GLY A 10 8.65 3.90 -4.90
C GLY A 10 8.02 5.24 -4.53
N GLY A 11 7.18 5.78 -5.41
CA GLY A 11 6.63 7.13 -5.21
C GLY A 11 5.76 7.29 -3.96
N ILE A 12 4.99 6.26 -3.56
CA ILE A 12 4.25 6.29 -2.29
C ILE A 12 5.19 5.94 -1.12
N GLY A 13 6.03 4.92 -1.28
CA GLY A 13 6.96 4.49 -0.22
C GLY A 13 7.91 5.59 0.25
N GLN A 14 8.44 6.42 -0.66
CA GLN A 14 9.28 7.56 -0.29
C GLN A 14 8.49 8.58 0.55
N GLU A 15 7.23 8.84 0.21
CA GLU A 15 6.36 9.72 0.99
C GLU A 15 6.04 9.13 2.36
N ILE A 16 5.80 7.82 2.46
CA ILE A 16 5.60 7.14 3.75
C ILE A 16 6.83 7.32 4.63
N VAL A 17 8.03 7.00 4.13
CA VAL A 17 9.28 7.14 4.90
C VAL A 17 9.46 8.60 5.35
N ARG A 18 9.32 9.56 4.43
CA ARG A 18 9.49 10.99 4.74
C ARG A 18 8.52 11.47 5.82
N GLN A 19 7.24 11.15 5.68
CA GLN A 19 6.19 11.61 6.59
C GLN A 19 6.25 10.90 7.95
N ALA A 20 6.57 9.60 7.97
CA ALA A 20 6.76 8.84 9.19
C ALA A 20 7.93 9.38 10.03
N LEU A 21 9.09 9.63 9.40
CA LEU A 21 10.23 10.23 10.08
C LEU A 21 9.91 11.63 10.61
N ALA A 22 9.21 12.45 9.82
CA ALA A 22 8.79 13.79 10.24
C ALA A 22 7.81 13.78 11.43
N SER A 23 7.07 12.69 11.61
CA SER A 23 6.15 12.50 12.74
C SER A 23 6.80 11.77 13.93
N GLY A 24 8.13 11.57 13.90
CA GLY A 24 8.88 10.96 15.00
C GLY A 24 8.80 9.43 15.08
N HIS A 25 8.34 8.76 14.02
CA HIS A 25 8.39 7.29 13.97
C HIS A 25 9.80 6.79 13.67
N GLU A 26 10.11 5.60 14.19
CA GLU A 26 11.27 4.82 13.76
C GLU A 26 10.87 4.03 12.50
N VAL A 27 11.68 4.12 11.45
CA VAL A 27 11.36 3.55 10.13
C VAL A 27 12.46 2.62 9.67
N THR A 28 12.12 1.36 9.44
CA THR A 28 12.96 0.41 8.70
C THR A 28 12.53 0.42 7.23
N ALA A 29 13.31 1.06 6.37
CA ALA A 29 13.06 1.14 4.93
C ALA A 29 13.68 -0.08 4.23
N VAL A 30 12.83 -0.96 3.71
CA VAL A 30 13.28 -2.17 2.99
C VAL A 30 13.49 -1.84 1.51
N VAL A 31 14.72 -2.02 1.05
CA VAL A 31 15.16 -1.64 -0.29
C VAL A 31 16.01 -2.72 -0.95
N ARG A 32 15.89 -2.85 -2.27
CA ARG A 32 16.80 -3.70 -3.07
C ARG A 32 18.14 -3.00 -3.33
N ASP A 33 18.06 -1.71 -3.61
CA ASP A 33 19.19 -0.82 -3.90
C ASP A 33 19.10 0.42 -2.99
N PRO A 34 19.95 0.51 -1.94
CA PRO A 34 19.99 1.65 -1.03
C PRO A 34 20.29 3.00 -1.71
N ALA A 35 21.01 3.02 -2.83
CA ALA A 35 21.39 4.26 -3.49
C ALA A 35 20.16 5.02 -4.04
N ARG A 36 19.04 4.32 -4.26
CA ARG A 36 17.79 4.89 -4.73
C ARG A 36 16.93 5.51 -3.63
N LEU A 37 17.28 5.29 -2.36
CA LEU A 37 16.56 5.89 -1.25
C LEU A 37 17.06 7.32 -1.04
N THR A 38 16.15 8.28 -1.11
CA THR A 38 16.44 9.72 -0.97
C THR A 38 16.29 10.20 0.47
N ALA A 39 15.45 9.54 1.27
CA ALA A 39 15.19 9.91 2.66
C ALA A 39 16.41 9.68 3.57
N ARG A 40 16.59 10.57 4.55
CA ARG A 40 17.65 10.53 5.58
C ARG A 40 17.06 11.00 6.92
N GLY A 41 17.59 10.52 8.05
CA GLY A 41 17.16 10.94 9.38
C GLY A 41 17.61 9.99 10.48
N ALA A 42 17.64 10.46 11.73
CA ALA A 42 18.10 9.67 12.88
C ALA A 42 17.20 8.45 13.18
N GLY A 43 15.91 8.52 12.84
CA GLY A 43 14.96 7.42 12.99
C GLY A 43 14.91 6.45 11.81
N LEU A 44 15.82 6.56 10.83
CA LEU A 44 15.80 5.73 9.62
C LEU A 44 16.84 4.62 9.68
N GLU A 45 16.35 3.38 9.64
CA GLU A 45 17.14 2.18 9.37
C GLU A 45 16.97 1.78 7.90
N VAL A 46 18.06 1.57 7.17
CA VAL A 46 18.01 1.08 5.79
C VAL A 46 18.32 -0.40 5.77
N PHE A 47 17.31 -1.22 5.45
CA PHE A 47 17.44 -2.67 5.40
C PHE A 47 17.49 -3.15 3.96
N ARG A 48 18.63 -3.71 3.55
CA ARG A 48 18.79 -4.26 2.20
C ARG A 48 18.29 -5.69 2.16
N ALA A 49 17.25 -5.95 1.36
CA ALA A 49 16.74 -7.30 1.14
C ALA A 49 16.22 -7.49 -0.28
N ASP A 50 16.36 -8.71 -0.79
CA ASP A 50 15.52 -9.18 -1.88
C ASP A 50 14.28 -9.84 -1.28
N LEU A 51 13.12 -9.54 -1.87
CA LEU A 51 11.83 -10.01 -1.37
C LEU A 51 11.42 -11.36 -1.99
N THR A 52 12.38 -12.05 -2.61
CA THR A 52 12.22 -13.41 -3.13
C THR A 52 12.32 -14.47 -2.05
N ASP A 53 12.87 -14.12 -0.87
CA ASP A 53 13.07 -15.02 0.25
C ASP A 53 12.38 -14.48 1.52
N PRO A 54 11.34 -15.17 2.03
CA PRO A 54 10.66 -14.79 3.27
C PRO A 54 11.58 -14.74 4.49
N GLU A 55 12.57 -15.64 4.61
CA GLU A 55 13.46 -15.66 5.78
C GLU A 55 14.37 -14.42 5.81
N ALA A 56 14.79 -13.95 4.64
CA ALA A 56 15.62 -12.77 4.50
C ALA A 56 14.93 -11.47 4.94
N VAL A 57 13.58 -11.43 4.95
CA VAL A 57 12.82 -10.23 5.33
C VAL A 57 12.35 -10.24 6.78
N ARG A 58 12.43 -11.38 7.49
CA ARG A 58 12.02 -11.49 8.90
C ARG A 58 12.67 -10.46 9.82
N PRO A 59 13.99 -10.19 9.75
CA PRO A 59 14.62 -9.19 10.62
C PRO A 59 14.06 -7.77 10.40
N ALA A 60 13.56 -7.48 9.19
CA ALA A 60 12.97 -6.18 8.89
C ALA A 60 11.58 -6.00 9.49
N VAL A 61 10.87 -7.08 9.85
CA VAL A 61 9.54 -7.05 10.47
C VAL A 61 9.57 -7.38 11.96
N ALA A 62 10.59 -8.08 12.46
CA ALA A 62 10.71 -8.45 13.86
C ALA A 62 10.59 -7.24 14.82
N GLY A 63 9.67 -7.35 15.79
CA GLY A 63 9.45 -6.32 16.83
C GLY A 63 8.90 -4.98 16.33
N ARG A 64 8.25 -4.96 15.15
CA ARG A 64 7.68 -3.76 14.55
C ARG A 64 6.18 -3.66 14.83
N ASP A 65 5.70 -2.43 14.96
CA ASP A 65 4.30 -2.15 15.30
C ASP A 65 3.39 -2.33 14.07
N ALA A 66 3.86 -1.91 12.89
CA ALA A 66 3.12 -2.02 11.64
C ALA A 66 4.01 -2.11 10.41
N VAL A 67 3.49 -2.75 9.36
CA VAL A 67 4.11 -2.85 8.04
C VAL A 67 3.31 -2.03 7.02
N LEU A 68 3.97 -1.14 6.29
CA LEU A 68 3.38 -0.40 5.19
C LEU A 68 4.04 -0.82 3.86
N SER A 69 3.23 -1.18 2.88
CA SER A 69 3.70 -1.65 1.58
C SER A 69 3.24 -0.72 0.46
N GLY A 70 4.21 0.02 -0.09
CA GLY A 70 4.06 0.74 -1.37
C GLY A 70 4.48 -0.11 -2.58
N LEU A 71 4.53 -1.44 -2.43
CA LEU A 71 4.85 -2.37 -3.52
C LEU A 71 3.68 -2.47 -4.49
N GLY A 72 4.00 -2.66 -5.78
CA GLY A 72 2.98 -2.83 -6.80
C GLY A 72 3.55 -2.73 -8.21
N ALA A 73 2.72 -3.07 -9.18
CA ALA A 73 3.06 -3.00 -10.59
C ALA A 73 3.33 -1.55 -11.02
N ARG A 74 4.46 -1.30 -11.69
CA ARG A 74 4.76 0.01 -12.29
C ARG A 74 4.35 0.06 -13.75
N SER A 75 4.20 -1.11 -14.36
CA SER A 75 3.81 -1.34 -15.74
C SER A 75 3.08 -2.67 -15.84
N ARG A 76 2.48 -2.98 -17.00
CA ARG A 76 1.85 -4.28 -17.23
C ARG A 76 2.83 -5.46 -17.14
N LYS A 77 4.11 -5.22 -17.40
CA LYS A 77 5.17 -6.25 -17.30
C LYS A 77 5.43 -6.70 -15.87
N ASP A 78 4.93 -5.95 -14.89
CA ASP A 78 5.07 -6.23 -13.47
C ASP A 78 3.86 -7.00 -12.89
N ALA A 79 3.01 -7.57 -13.74
CA ALA A 79 1.92 -8.43 -13.27
C ALA A 79 2.47 -9.63 -12.47
N GLY A 80 1.79 -9.99 -11.38
CA GLY A 80 2.19 -11.05 -10.44
C GLY A 80 3.18 -10.60 -9.36
N ILE A 81 3.69 -9.37 -9.42
CA ILE A 81 4.62 -8.84 -8.41
C ILE A 81 3.88 -8.50 -7.11
N ALA A 82 2.68 -7.93 -7.18
CA ALA A 82 1.98 -7.49 -5.98
C ALA A 82 1.63 -8.66 -5.06
N THR A 83 1.05 -9.74 -5.62
CA THR A 83 0.71 -10.95 -4.87
C THR A 83 1.94 -11.63 -4.29
N ARG A 84 2.96 -11.87 -5.13
CA ARG A 84 4.16 -12.59 -4.72
C ARG A 84 4.84 -11.90 -3.54
N LEU A 85 5.08 -10.60 -3.66
CA LEU A 85 5.78 -9.84 -2.61
C LEU A 85 4.94 -9.72 -1.34
N THR A 86 3.61 -9.57 -1.48
CA THR A 86 2.71 -9.52 -0.32
C THR A 86 2.72 -10.85 0.43
N ARG A 87 2.72 -12.00 -0.26
CA ARG A 87 2.84 -13.31 0.38
C ARG A 87 4.14 -13.45 1.16
N THR A 88 5.28 -13.03 0.59
CA THR A 88 6.57 -13.01 1.30
C THR A 88 6.48 -12.20 2.61
N VAL A 89 5.89 -11.01 2.55
CA VAL A 89 5.72 -10.14 3.72
C VAL A 89 4.78 -10.77 4.75
N LEU A 90 3.66 -11.35 4.32
CA LEU A 90 2.70 -12.01 5.21
C LEU A 90 3.32 -13.21 5.93
N THR A 91 4.11 -14.04 5.24
CA THR A 91 4.82 -15.16 5.87
C THR A 91 5.80 -14.67 6.95
N ALA A 92 6.56 -13.62 6.67
CA ALA A 92 7.49 -13.07 7.64
C ALA A 92 6.79 -12.42 8.83
N MET A 93 5.67 -11.72 8.59
CA MET A 93 4.83 -11.16 9.65
C MET A 93 4.24 -12.23 10.56
N GLU A 94 3.74 -13.34 9.98
CA GLU A 94 3.24 -14.48 10.75
C GLU A 94 4.32 -15.08 11.64
N ALA A 95 5.53 -15.30 11.09
CA ALA A 95 6.67 -15.85 11.83
C ALA A 95 7.13 -14.96 12.99
N GLU A 96 7.01 -13.63 12.86
CA GLU A 96 7.40 -12.66 13.88
C GLU A 96 6.23 -12.18 14.75
N GLY A 97 5.02 -12.70 14.55
CA GLY A 97 3.82 -12.31 15.30
C GLY A 97 3.36 -10.87 15.06
N VAL A 98 3.79 -10.22 13.97
CA VAL A 98 3.37 -8.85 13.63
C VAL A 98 2.04 -8.87 12.91
N ARG A 99 1.11 -8.02 13.36
CA ARG A 99 -0.28 -8.10 12.95
C ARG A 99 -0.70 -7.02 11.97
N ARG A 100 -0.26 -5.77 12.15
CA ARG A 100 -0.79 -4.63 11.39
C ARG A 100 -0.09 -4.49 10.03
N VAL A 101 -0.84 -4.56 8.94
CA VAL A 101 -0.31 -4.32 7.58
C VAL A 101 -1.22 -3.41 6.76
N LEU A 102 -0.63 -2.47 6.02
CA LEU A 102 -1.32 -1.64 5.05
C LEU A 102 -0.65 -1.78 3.69
N VAL A 103 -1.44 -2.09 2.66
CA VAL A 103 -0.93 -2.25 1.29
C VAL A 103 -1.61 -1.29 0.33
N VAL A 104 -0.92 -0.92 -0.74
CA VAL A 104 -1.53 -0.18 -1.86
C VAL A 104 -2.09 -1.16 -2.89
N SER A 105 -3.39 -1.07 -3.14
CA SER A 105 -4.13 -1.74 -4.21
C SER A 105 -4.57 -0.69 -5.24
N ALA A 106 -5.78 -0.82 -5.81
CA ALA A 106 -6.33 0.15 -6.75
C ALA A 106 -7.85 0.29 -6.61
N GLY A 107 -8.37 1.48 -6.91
CA GLY A 107 -9.81 1.79 -6.88
C GLY A 107 -10.70 0.76 -7.58
N PRO A 108 -10.38 0.29 -8.81
CA PRO A 108 -11.19 -0.69 -9.54
C PRO A 108 -11.29 -2.09 -8.93
N ILE A 109 -10.54 -2.40 -7.87
CA ILE A 109 -10.61 -3.69 -7.16
C ILE A 109 -11.77 -3.69 -6.16
N GLY A 110 -12.17 -2.52 -5.66
CA GLY A 110 -13.32 -2.36 -4.78
C GLY A 110 -14.66 -2.38 -5.53
N PRO A 111 -15.78 -2.40 -4.77
CA PRO A 111 -17.11 -2.28 -5.36
C PRO A 111 -17.27 -0.94 -6.09
N ASP A 112 -18.24 -0.89 -6.99
CA ASP A 112 -18.61 0.36 -7.64
C ASP A 112 -19.07 1.40 -6.60
N PRO A 113 -18.64 2.67 -6.71
CA PRO A 113 -19.18 3.75 -5.90
C PRO A 113 -20.70 3.81 -6.05
N GLU A 114 -21.38 4.10 -4.96
CA GLU A 114 -22.81 4.38 -4.99
C GLU A 114 -23.12 5.51 -5.98
N GLY A 115 -24.13 5.31 -6.82
CA GLY A 115 -24.53 6.26 -7.85
C GLY A 115 -23.63 6.31 -9.11
N ALA A 116 -22.76 5.31 -9.33
CA ALA A 116 -21.97 5.23 -10.57
C ALA A 116 -22.86 5.08 -11.81
N GLY A 117 -22.81 6.09 -12.68
CA GLY A 117 -23.56 6.11 -13.95
C GLY A 117 -23.07 5.03 -14.94
N LEU A 118 -23.89 4.73 -15.94
CA LEU A 118 -23.60 3.70 -16.94
C LEU A 118 -22.27 3.97 -17.69
N LEU A 119 -22.01 5.23 -18.04
CA LEU A 119 -20.77 5.65 -18.72
C LEU A 119 -19.52 5.41 -17.86
N ASP A 120 -19.58 5.69 -16.54
CA ASP A 120 -18.47 5.46 -15.63
C ASP A 120 -18.17 3.96 -15.47
N ARG A 121 -19.22 3.12 -15.45
CA ARG A 121 -19.09 1.66 -15.42
C ARG A 121 -18.47 1.11 -16.70
N THR A 122 -18.89 1.59 -17.87
CA THR A 122 -18.31 1.18 -19.16
C THR A 122 -16.84 1.60 -19.27
N ALA A 123 -16.50 2.84 -18.94
CA ALA A 123 -15.12 3.32 -18.97
C ALA A 123 -14.22 2.52 -18.02
N ARG A 124 -14.70 2.19 -16.82
CA ARG A 124 -14.00 1.30 -15.90
C ARG A 124 -13.79 -0.10 -16.48
N GLY A 125 -14.83 -0.68 -17.09
CA GLY A 125 -14.74 -1.99 -17.75
C GLY A 125 -13.64 -2.04 -18.82
N LEU A 126 -13.54 -1.00 -19.65
CA LEU A 126 -12.49 -0.88 -20.68
C LEU A 126 -11.09 -0.76 -20.07
N ILE A 127 -10.92 0.09 -19.04
CA ILE A 127 -9.63 0.22 -18.34
C ILE A 127 -9.26 -1.11 -17.66
N SER A 128 -10.23 -1.80 -17.06
CA SER A 128 -10.04 -3.11 -16.44
C SER A 128 -9.65 -4.19 -17.43
N ALA A 129 -10.21 -4.21 -18.63
CA ALA A 129 -9.78 -5.12 -19.68
C ALA A 129 -8.35 -4.80 -20.14
N LEU A 130 -8.02 -3.52 -20.26
CA LEU A 130 -6.70 -3.06 -20.70
C LEU A 130 -5.58 -3.35 -19.68
N LEU A 131 -5.91 -3.36 -18.39
CA LEU A 131 -4.99 -3.62 -17.27
C LEU A 131 -5.31 -4.93 -16.55
N LYS A 132 -5.94 -5.89 -17.26
CA LYS A 132 -6.49 -7.11 -16.68
C LYS A 132 -5.49 -7.83 -15.78
N ASP A 133 -4.30 -8.13 -16.28
CA ASP A 133 -3.30 -8.91 -15.54
C ASP A 133 -2.82 -8.19 -14.28
N VAL A 134 -2.74 -6.86 -14.30
CA VAL A 134 -2.39 -6.06 -13.12
C VAL A 134 -3.53 -6.11 -12.09
N TYR A 135 -4.78 -6.03 -12.53
CA TYR A 135 -5.92 -6.08 -11.63
C TYR A 135 -6.20 -7.48 -11.10
N ASP A 136 -5.93 -8.53 -11.88
CA ASP A 136 -5.99 -9.91 -11.41
C ASP A 136 -4.94 -10.15 -10.32
N ASP A 137 -3.70 -9.69 -10.52
CA ASP A 137 -2.66 -9.73 -9.48
C ASP A 137 -3.09 -8.96 -8.21
N LEU A 138 -3.70 -7.78 -8.33
CA LEU A 138 -4.20 -7.06 -7.15
C LEU A 138 -5.36 -7.78 -6.46
N ARG A 139 -6.24 -8.48 -7.20
CA ARG A 139 -7.31 -9.30 -6.61
C ARG A 139 -6.74 -10.49 -5.84
N GLU A 140 -5.75 -11.17 -6.41
CA GLU A 140 -5.06 -12.27 -5.74
C GLU A 140 -4.31 -11.81 -4.49
N MET A 141 -3.70 -10.62 -4.54
CA MET A 141 -3.08 -9.98 -3.38
C MET A 141 -4.10 -9.68 -2.28
N GLU A 142 -5.26 -9.09 -2.61
CA GLU A 142 -6.33 -8.82 -1.63
C GLU A 142 -6.93 -10.12 -1.07
N ALA A 143 -7.05 -11.18 -1.88
CA ALA A 143 -7.48 -12.49 -1.41
C ALA A 143 -6.47 -13.12 -0.44
N ALA A 144 -5.16 -12.99 -0.71
CA ALA A 144 -4.12 -13.46 0.20
C ALA A 144 -4.15 -12.72 1.55
N LEU A 145 -4.40 -11.40 1.52
CA LEU A 145 -4.60 -10.60 2.73
C LEU A 145 -5.82 -11.09 3.52
N ALA A 146 -6.96 -11.26 2.85
CA ALA A 146 -8.20 -11.73 3.46
C ALA A 146 -8.07 -13.10 4.14
N ALA A 147 -7.26 -14.00 3.57
CA ALA A 147 -6.98 -15.33 4.11
C ALA A 147 -5.94 -15.33 5.25
N SER A 148 -5.19 -14.24 5.43
CA SER A 148 -4.14 -14.16 6.46
C SER A 148 -4.71 -13.87 7.84
N ALA A 149 -3.94 -14.17 8.88
CA ALA A 149 -4.29 -13.80 10.25
C ALA A 149 -4.12 -12.30 10.52
N THR A 150 -3.44 -11.55 9.64
CA THR A 150 -3.07 -10.15 9.85
C THR A 150 -4.27 -9.20 9.95
N ASP A 151 -4.05 -8.08 10.63
CA ASP A 151 -4.97 -6.96 10.74
C ASP A 151 -4.71 -6.01 9.56
N TRP A 152 -5.13 -6.44 8.36
CA TRP A 152 -4.78 -5.80 7.10
C TRP A 152 -5.69 -4.61 6.74
N THR A 153 -5.17 -3.66 5.96
CA THR A 153 -5.94 -2.64 5.25
C THR A 153 -5.46 -2.56 3.80
N SER A 154 -6.38 -2.68 2.84
CA SER A 154 -6.07 -2.47 1.42
C SER A 154 -6.45 -1.04 1.02
N VAL A 155 -5.46 -0.19 0.75
CA VAL A 155 -5.68 1.20 0.34
C VAL A 155 -5.83 1.26 -1.17
N ARG A 156 -7.00 1.71 -1.65
CA ARG A 156 -7.42 1.63 -3.06
C ARG A 156 -7.48 3.02 -3.70
N PRO A 157 -6.36 3.62 -4.12
CA PRO A 157 -6.37 4.93 -4.77
C PRO A 157 -6.84 4.86 -6.24
N PRO A 158 -7.31 5.98 -6.81
CA PRO A 158 -7.46 6.15 -8.25
C PRO A 158 -6.12 6.56 -8.86
N ARG A 159 -6.14 7.33 -9.96
CA ARG A 159 -4.93 7.76 -10.65
C ARG A 159 -4.06 8.65 -9.76
N LEU A 160 -2.82 8.21 -9.54
CA LEU A 160 -1.84 8.89 -8.69
C LEU A 160 -1.22 10.11 -9.37
N GLN A 161 -1.06 11.19 -8.61
CA GLN A 161 -0.35 12.41 -8.99
C GLN A 161 0.85 12.66 -8.07
N ASN A 162 1.84 13.41 -8.57
CA ASN A 162 2.93 13.94 -7.75
C ASN A 162 2.57 15.37 -7.36
N LYS A 163 1.96 15.53 -6.18
CA LYS A 163 1.62 16.82 -5.59
C LYS A 163 1.97 16.77 -4.09
N PRO A 164 2.17 17.93 -3.44
CA PRO A 164 2.38 18.00 -1.99
C PRO A 164 1.24 17.35 -1.21
N VAL A 165 1.54 16.93 0.02
CA VAL A 165 0.52 16.47 0.97
C VAL A 165 -0.44 17.62 1.29
N THR A 166 -1.73 17.32 1.28
CA THR A 166 -2.80 18.28 1.63
C THR A 166 -3.55 17.86 2.90
N GLY A 167 -3.56 16.56 3.22
CA GLY A 167 -4.39 16.02 4.29
C GLY A 167 -5.90 16.11 4.02
N THR A 168 -6.30 16.58 2.83
CA THR A 168 -7.69 16.89 2.47
C THR A 168 -8.14 16.01 1.31
N TYR A 169 -8.79 14.91 1.65
CA TYR A 169 -9.33 13.94 0.70
C TYR A 169 -10.50 13.18 1.35
N ARG A 170 -11.29 12.51 0.54
CA ARG A 170 -12.41 11.67 0.99
C ARG A 170 -11.93 10.23 1.12
N THR A 171 -12.43 9.53 2.14
CA THR A 171 -12.20 8.10 2.35
C THR A 171 -13.55 7.37 2.43
N VAL A 172 -13.59 6.14 1.93
CA VAL A 172 -14.75 5.24 2.08
C VAL A 172 -14.25 3.86 2.46
N VAL A 173 -14.58 3.43 3.69
CA VAL A 173 -14.29 2.08 4.18
C VAL A 173 -15.23 1.09 3.50
N GLY A 174 -14.69 -0.02 2.98
CA GLY A 174 -15.43 -1.03 2.22
C GLY A 174 -15.78 -0.61 0.79
N GLY A 175 -15.53 0.64 0.40
CA GLY A 175 -15.98 1.21 -0.87
C GLY A 175 -15.00 2.17 -1.49
N PHE A 176 -15.51 3.09 -2.32
CA PHE A 176 -14.68 4.07 -3.02
C PHE A 176 -15.41 5.42 -3.18
N PRO A 177 -14.75 6.58 -2.99
CA PRO A 177 -15.38 7.87 -3.15
C PRO A 177 -15.97 8.09 -4.54
N GLY A 178 -17.26 8.45 -4.61
CA GLY A 178 -17.93 8.80 -5.86
C GLY A 178 -17.21 9.92 -6.60
N LYS A 179 -17.10 9.81 -7.93
CA LYS A 179 -16.43 10.77 -8.84
C LYS A 179 -14.94 11.03 -8.52
N GLY A 180 -14.32 10.24 -7.64
CA GLY A 180 -12.90 10.36 -7.29
C GLY A 180 -11.97 9.89 -8.41
N ARG A 181 -11.32 10.82 -9.11
CA ARG A 181 -10.47 10.50 -10.28
C ARG A 181 -8.96 10.50 -9.98
N PHE A 182 -8.54 11.27 -9.00
CA PHE A 182 -7.12 11.49 -8.72
C PHE A 182 -6.85 11.58 -7.22
N ILE A 183 -5.60 11.30 -6.84
CA ILE A 183 -5.07 11.59 -5.50
C ILE A 183 -3.55 11.77 -5.58
N ALA A 184 -2.97 12.60 -4.71
CA ALA A 184 -1.52 12.70 -4.58
C ALA A 184 -0.93 11.44 -3.91
N ARG A 185 0.26 11.01 -4.35
CA ARG A 185 1.02 9.98 -3.65
C ARG A 185 1.32 10.36 -2.19
N ALA A 186 1.56 11.65 -1.95
CA ALA A 186 1.78 12.19 -0.62
C ALA A 186 0.54 12.05 0.28
N ASP A 187 -0.67 12.24 -0.25
CA ASP A 187 -1.91 12.04 0.49
C ASP A 187 -2.25 10.56 0.69
N VAL A 188 -1.87 9.68 -0.25
CA VAL A 188 -1.97 8.22 0.00
C VAL A 188 -1.06 7.80 1.15
N ALA A 189 0.18 8.30 1.20
CA ALA A 189 1.08 8.04 2.32
C ALA A 189 0.53 8.58 3.64
N HIS A 190 0.01 9.82 3.65
CA HIS A 190 -0.65 10.40 4.82
C HIS A 190 -1.82 9.53 5.29
N ALA A 191 -2.68 9.08 4.37
CA ALA A 191 -3.82 8.23 4.68
C ALA A 191 -3.36 6.89 5.30
N MET A 192 -2.36 6.23 4.70
CA MET A 192 -1.81 4.99 5.23
C MET A 192 -1.25 5.15 6.64
N LEU A 193 -0.51 6.24 6.91
CA LEU A 193 0.00 6.53 8.26
C LEU A 193 -1.13 6.85 9.24
N THR A 194 -2.18 7.55 8.82
CA THR A 194 -3.34 7.82 9.70
C THR A 194 -4.09 6.53 10.04
N MET A 195 -4.14 5.59 9.10
CA MET A 195 -4.87 4.33 9.26
C MET A 195 -4.14 3.31 10.14
N THR A 196 -2.84 3.49 10.48
CA THR A 196 -2.10 2.50 11.28
C THR A 196 -2.81 2.16 12.59
N ASP A 197 -3.40 3.17 13.23
CA ASP A 197 -4.10 3.05 14.52
C ASP A 197 -5.62 3.13 14.41
N ASP A 198 -6.20 3.11 13.19
CA ASP A 198 -7.65 3.20 12.99
C ASP A 198 -8.31 1.81 12.90
N PRO A 199 -9.01 1.34 13.96
CA PRO A 199 -9.60 0.01 14.00
C PRO A 199 -10.72 -0.17 12.95
N ARG A 200 -11.33 0.92 12.47
CA ARG A 200 -12.39 0.87 11.45
C ARG A 200 -11.86 0.40 10.10
N THR A 201 -10.55 0.46 9.88
CA THR A 201 -9.91 0.08 8.62
C THR A 201 -9.35 -1.35 8.63
N VAL A 202 -9.42 -2.03 9.77
CA VAL A 202 -8.93 -3.40 9.92
C VAL A 202 -9.83 -4.36 9.15
N LYS A 203 -9.20 -5.22 8.33
CA LYS A 203 -9.83 -6.15 7.40
C LYS A 203 -10.77 -5.48 6.41
N GLN A 204 -10.38 -4.28 5.96
CA GLN A 204 -11.16 -3.48 5.02
C GLN A 204 -10.31 -3.04 3.83
N GLY A 205 -10.96 -2.95 2.67
CA GLY A 205 -10.48 -2.14 1.57
C GLY A 205 -10.98 -0.70 1.74
N VAL A 206 -10.10 0.29 1.62
CA VAL A 206 -10.41 1.70 1.83
C VAL A 206 -10.11 2.48 0.56
N GLY A 207 -11.14 2.96 -0.11
CA GLY A 207 -10.99 3.87 -1.24
C GLY A 207 -10.72 5.29 -0.75
N LEU A 208 -9.90 6.03 -1.49
CA LEU A 208 -9.53 7.40 -1.18
C LEU A 208 -9.29 8.22 -2.44
N ALA A 209 -9.82 9.43 -2.48
CA ALA A 209 -9.70 10.35 -3.61
C ALA A 209 -10.03 11.78 -3.18
N TYR A 210 -9.66 12.77 -3.99
CA TYR A 210 -10.24 14.12 -3.88
C TYR A 210 -11.73 14.11 -4.20
#